data_AF-A0A816BD11-F1
#
_entry.id   AF-A0A816BD11-F1
#
_cell.length_a   1.000
_cell.length_b   1.000
_cell.length_c   1.000
_cell.angle_alpha   90.00
_cell.angle_beta   90.00
_cell.angle_gamma   90.00
#
_symmetry.space_group_name_H-M   'P 1'
#
loop_
_entity.id
_entity.type
_entity.pdbx_description
1 polymer ?
#
loop_
_entity_poly.entity_id
_entity_poly.type
_entity_poly.pdbx_seq_one_letter_code
_entity_poly.pdbx_strand_id
1 'polypeptide(L)'
;NDVEKLDLKLYNVDLTIGLFVDELFELYDYYFDEQPTMLDKYQNTFERLADRISQLVYKGFAIHILRSRPLYSQSRLMENTIKKLRVSGRLAVLTVIGEQSSAKSSLLNSTFGCNFRVSSGRCTIGVYLGNI
;
A
#
# COMPACT_ATOMS: atom_id res chain seq x y z
N ASN A 1 31.65 -11.82 -0.68
CA ASN A 1 32.10 -10.42 -0.62
C ASN A 1 31.11 -9.61 0.24
N ASP A 2 31.52 -8.61 1.03
CA ASP A 2 30.57 -7.90 1.93
C ASP A 2 29.49 -7.11 1.17
N VAL A 3 29.81 -6.68 -0.05
CA VAL A 3 28.87 -6.09 -1.00
C VAL A 3 27.77 -7.07 -1.39
N GLU A 4 28.10 -8.33 -1.73
CA GLU A 4 27.09 -9.35 -2.07
C GLU A 4 26.16 -9.68 -0.88
N LYS A 5 26.68 -9.65 0.34
CA LYS A 5 25.86 -9.85 1.55
C LYS A 5 24.88 -8.69 1.76
N LEU A 6 25.32 -7.46 1.51
CA LEU A 6 24.47 -6.27 1.54
C LEU A 6 23.41 -6.31 0.43
N ASP A 7 23.81 -6.72 -0.77
CA ASP A 7 22.91 -6.82 -1.92
C ASP A 7 21.82 -7.89 -1.68
N LEU A 8 22.18 -9.04 -1.11
CA LEU A 8 21.21 -10.06 -0.67
C LEU A 8 20.28 -9.56 0.43
N LYS A 9 20.79 -8.76 1.38
CA LYS A 9 19.94 -8.13 2.41
C LYS A 9 18.97 -7.14 1.77
N LEU A 10 19.44 -6.24 0.90
CA LEU A 10 18.61 -5.25 0.21
C LEU A 10 17.60 -5.89 -0.74
N TYR A 11 17.98 -6.98 -1.40
CA TYR A 11 17.07 -7.78 -2.23
C TYR A 11 15.91 -8.35 -1.40
N ASN A 12 16.19 -8.74 -0.15
CA ASN A 12 15.18 -9.25 0.78
C ASN A 12 14.39 -8.15 1.50
N VAL A 13 14.89 -6.91 1.53
CA VAL A 13 14.14 -5.79 2.08
C VAL A 13 13.06 -5.37 1.07
N ASP A 14 11.80 -5.50 1.49
CA ASP A 14 10.68 -4.95 0.74
C ASP A 14 10.64 -3.43 0.91
N LEU A 15 11.17 -2.69 -0.05
CA LEU A 15 10.95 -1.24 -0.17
C LEU A 15 10.01 -1.02 -1.34
N THR A 16 8.72 -0.86 -1.04
CA THR A 16 7.68 -0.56 -2.03
C THR A 16 6.98 0.74 -1.66
N ILE A 17 6.39 1.41 -2.65
CA ILE A 17 5.58 2.60 -2.40
C ILE A 17 4.41 2.28 -1.46
N GLY A 18 3.83 1.08 -1.56
CA GLY A 18 2.78 0.62 -0.65
C GLY A 18 3.25 0.57 0.80
N LEU A 19 4.46 0.05 1.05
CA LEU A 19 5.05 0.04 2.40
C LEU A 19 5.32 1.44 2.94
N PHE A 20 5.83 2.34 2.11
CA PHE A 20 6.04 3.72 2.52
C PHE A 20 4.72 4.41 2.86
N VAL A 21 3.65 4.14 2.09
CA VAL A 21 2.31 4.65 2.37
C VAL A 21 1.74 4.07 3.67
N ASP A 22 1.96 2.79 3.95
CA ASP A 22 1.55 2.14 5.20
C ASP A 22 2.16 2.86 6.43
N GLU A 23 3.46 3.14 6.39
CA GLU A 23 4.14 3.86 7.49
C GLU A 23 3.60 5.30 7.67
N LEU A 24 3.21 5.95 6.56
CA LEU A 24 2.62 7.29 6.63
C LEU A 24 1.21 7.29 7.20
N PHE A 25 0.44 6.22 6.95
CA PHE A 25 -0.86 6.00 7.58
C PHE A 25 -0.70 5.83 9.09
N GLU A 26 0.21 4.96 9.52
CA GLU A 26 0.48 4.73 10.94
C GLU A 26 0.98 6.01 11.64
N LEU A 27 1.89 6.75 10.99
CA LEU A 27 2.39 8.03 11.51
C LEU A 27 1.28 9.05 11.71
N TYR A 28 0.34 9.14 10.75
CA TYR A 28 -0.80 10.04 10.88
C TYR A 28 -1.68 9.67 12.07
N ASP A 29 -2.00 8.39 12.21
CA ASP A 29 -2.88 7.92 13.29
C ASP A 29 -2.21 8.10 14.66
N TYR A 30 -0.91 7.81 14.76
CA TYR A 30 -0.12 8.13 15.95
C TYR A 30 -0.16 9.63 16.28
N TYR A 31 -0.02 10.53 15.30
CA TYR A 31 -0.13 11.97 15.57
C TYR A 31 -1.54 12.37 15.98
N PHE A 32 -2.56 11.75 15.40
CA PHE A 32 -3.93 12.03 15.80
C PHE A 32 -4.21 11.61 17.25
N ASP A 33 -3.81 10.40 17.64
CA ASP A 33 -4.15 9.86 18.96
C ASP A 33 -3.22 10.37 20.07
N GLU A 34 -1.92 10.54 19.79
CA GLU A 34 -0.89 10.78 20.82
C GLU A 34 -0.20 12.15 20.71
N GLN A 35 -0.21 12.81 19.55
CA GLN A 35 0.53 14.07 19.32
C GLN A 35 -0.28 15.12 18.51
N PRO A 36 -1.45 15.57 19.01
CA PRO A 36 -2.36 16.43 18.24
C PRO A 36 -1.74 17.76 17.79
N THR A 37 -0.80 18.32 18.56
CA THR A 37 -0.05 19.53 18.14
C THR A 37 0.83 19.30 16.92
N MET A 38 1.36 18.08 16.75
CA MET A 38 2.08 17.69 15.53
C MET A 38 1.12 17.50 14.37
N LEU A 39 -0.07 16.93 14.62
CA LEU A 39 -1.10 16.81 13.59
C LEU A 39 -1.50 18.19 13.05
N ASP A 40 -1.79 19.15 13.94
CA ASP A 40 -2.13 20.53 13.55
C ASP A 40 -1.01 21.18 12.74
N LYS A 41 0.25 21.02 13.19
CA LYS A 41 1.42 21.54 12.50
C LYS A 41 1.55 20.99 11.07
N TYR A 42 1.21 19.73 10.84
CA TYR A 42 1.39 19.06 9.56
C TYR A 42 0.08 18.79 8.81
N GLN A 43 -1.05 19.38 9.24
CA GLN A 43 -2.37 19.13 8.67
C GLN A 43 -2.39 19.31 7.13
N ASN A 44 -1.92 20.46 6.65
CA ASN A 44 -1.82 20.74 5.21
C ASN A 44 -0.93 19.74 4.45
N THR A 45 0.12 19.24 5.10
CA THR A 45 1.02 18.23 4.52
C THR A 45 0.29 16.90 4.35
N PHE A 46 -0.46 16.46 5.37
CA PHE A 46 -1.22 15.23 5.31
C PHE A 46 -2.41 15.30 4.34
N GLU A 47 -3.07 16.44 4.24
CA GLU A 47 -4.10 16.67 3.22
C GLU A 47 -3.51 16.53 1.81
N ARG A 48 -2.40 17.21 1.53
CA ARG A 48 -1.69 17.08 0.25
C ARG A 48 -1.19 15.66 0.01
N LEU A 49 -0.73 14.98 1.06
CA LEU A 49 -0.27 13.61 0.96
C LEU A 49 -1.40 12.68 0.53
N ALA A 50 -2.60 12.81 1.12
CA ALA A 50 -3.77 12.05 0.69
C ALA A 50 -4.12 12.31 -0.79
N ASP A 51 -3.96 13.54 -1.30
CA ASP A 51 -4.12 13.81 -2.74
C ASP A 51 -3.07 13.06 -3.57
N ARG A 52 -1.81 13.08 -3.14
CA ARG A 52 -0.72 12.41 -3.87
C ARG A 52 -0.88 10.90 -3.88
N ILE A 53 -1.26 10.30 -2.75
CA ILE A 53 -1.54 8.87 -2.67
C ILE A 53 -2.71 8.52 -3.61
N SER A 54 -3.77 9.33 -3.64
CA SER A 54 -4.88 9.10 -4.58
C SER A 54 -4.43 9.13 -6.05
N GLN A 55 -3.53 10.06 -6.41
CA GLN A 55 -2.93 10.13 -7.75
C GLN A 55 -2.06 8.92 -8.08
N LEU A 56 -1.37 8.34 -7.09
CA LEU A 56 -0.61 7.10 -7.29
C LEU A 56 -1.55 5.94 -7.62
N VAL A 57 -2.67 5.80 -6.89
CA VAL A 57 -3.68 4.77 -7.19
C VAL A 57 -4.26 4.93 -8.59
N TYR A 58 -4.59 6.16 -9.01
CA TYR A 58 -5.04 6.44 -10.38
C TYR A 58 -4.01 6.04 -11.45
N LYS A 59 -2.71 6.16 -11.14
CA LYS A 59 -1.60 5.75 -12.00
C LYS A 59 -1.31 4.24 -11.95
N GLY A 60 -2.15 3.44 -11.29
CA GLY A 60 -2.01 1.99 -11.21
C GLY A 60 -1.04 1.50 -10.12
N PHE A 61 -0.62 2.37 -9.20
CA PHE A 61 0.13 1.92 -8.03
C PHE A 61 -0.83 1.32 -7.00
N ALA A 62 -0.62 0.06 -6.66
CA ALA A 62 -1.40 -0.61 -5.65
C ALA A 62 -1.05 -0.08 -4.25
N ILE A 63 -2.05 0.36 -3.49
CA ILE A 63 -1.92 0.69 -2.06
C ILE A 63 -2.59 -0.39 -1.22
N HIS A 64 -2.05 -0.70 -0.04
CA HIS A 64 -2.71 -1.62 0.88
C HIS A 64 -3.91 -0.93 1.53
N ILE A 65 -5.06 -1.60 1.51
CA ILE A 65 -6.21 -1.21 2.31
C ILE A 65 -6.26 -2.03 3.60
N LEU A 66 -5.84 -3.30 3.57
CA LEU A 66 -5.87 -4.18 4.74
C LEU A 66 -4.54 -4.92 4.83
N ARG A 67 -3.86 -4.78 5.97
CA ARG A 67 -2.60 -5.46 6.27
C ARG A 67 -2.56 -5.82 7.76
N SER A 68 -1.61 -6.67 8.15
CA SER A 68 -1.38 -7.18 9.52
C SER A 68 -2.17 -8.43 9.93
N ARG A 69 -1.73 -9.04 11.04
CA ARG A 69 -2.40 -10.12 11.76
C ARG A 69 -2.67 -9.63 13.18
N PRO A 70 -3.93 -9.34 13.57
CA PRO A 70 -5.15 -9.48 12.79
C PRO A 70 -5.23 -8.48 11.61
N LEU A 71 -5.94 -8.87 10.54
CA LEU A 71 -6.18 -8.02 9.37
C LEU A 71 -7.05 -6.83 9.81
N TYR A 72 -6.44 -5.68 10.03
CA TYR A 72 -7.15 -4.45 10.31
C TYR A 72 -6.53 -3.31 9.48
N SER A 73 -7.35 -2.32 9.17
CA SER A 73 -6.87 -1.01 8.79
C SER A 73 -7.94 -0.02 9.17
N GLN A 74 -7.62 0.84 10.13
CA GLN A 74 -8.51 1.91 10.61
C GLN A 74 -7.90 3.28 10.32
N SER A 75 -6.98 3.37 9.35
CA SER A 75 -6.27 4.62 9.17
C SER A 75 -7.17 5.74 8.67
N ARG A 76 -7.19 6.83 9.43
CA ARG A 76 -7.97 8.02 9.12
C ARG A 76 -7.43 8.72 7.87
N LEU A 77 -6.10 8.67 7.65
CA LEU A 77 -5.49 9.20 6.44
C LEU A 77 -5.82 8.34 5.21
N MET A 78 -5.93 7.03 5.38
CA MET A 78 -6.40 6.13 4.32
C MET A 78 -7.85 6.46 3.95
N GLU A 79 -8.73 6.68 4.93
CA GLU A 79 -10.12 7.10 4.67
C GLU A 79 -10.17 8.40 3.86
N ASN A 80 -9.36 9.40 4.24
CA ASN A 80 -9.23 10.66 3.50
C ASN A 80 -8.73 10.45 2.07
N THR A 81 -7.78 9.53 1.88
CA THR A 81 -7.26 9.16 0.56
C THR A 81 -8.35 8.52 -0.30
N ILE A 82 -9.14 7.59 0.25
CA ILE A 82 -10.24 6.91 -0.45
C ILE A 82 -11.33 7.91 -0.85
N LYS A 83 -11.66 8.88 0.01
CA LYS A 83 -12.60 9.97 -0.33
C LYS A 83 -12.12 10.78 -1.53
N LYS A 84 -10.81 11.03 -1.63
CA LYS A 84 -10.17 11.76 -2.76
C LYS A 84 -10.17 10.97 -4.06
N LEU A 85 -10.21 9.65 -4.00
CA LEU A 85 -10.40 8.80 -5.18
C LEU A 85 -11.80 8.93 -5.79
N ARG A 86 -12.73 9.66 -5.15
CA ARG A 86 -14.09 9.93 -5.66
C ARG A 86 -14.73 8.68 -6.29
N VAL A 87 -14.54 7.53 -5.64
CA VAL A 87 -15.06 6.24 -6.10
C VAL A 87 -16.58 6.34 -6.06
N SER A 88 -17.15 6.78 -7.19
CA SER A 88 -18.57 7.05 -7.37
C SER A 88 -19.05 6.05 -8.39
N GLY A 89 -19.67 4.97 -7.91
CA GLY A 89 -20.12 3.88 -8.77
C GLY A 89 -19.90 2.51 -8.16
N ARG A 90 -19.80 1.51 -9.02
CA ARG A 90 -19.66 0.10 -8.63
C ARG A 90 -18.20 -0.24 -8.44
N LEU A 91 -17.84 -0.74 -7.25
CA LEU A 91 -16.53 -1.31 -6.98
C LEU A 91 -16.46 -2.69 -7.63
N ALA A 92 -15.46 -2.92 -8.48
CA ALA A 92 -15.11 -4.26 -8.95
C ALA A 92 -14.08 -4.86 -7.98
N VAL A 93 -14.39 -6.04 -7.45
CA VAL A 93 -13.48 -6.78 -6.57
C VAL A 93 -12.97 -8.00 -7.35
N LEU A 94 -11.65 -8.04 -7.57
CA LEU A 94 -10.97 -9.21 -8.12
C LEU A 94 -10.28 -9.96 -6.98
N THR A 95 -10.66 -11.23 -6.78
CA THR A 95 -10.01 -12.10 -5.79
C THR A 95 -9.27 -13.23 -6.51
N VAL A 96 -7.99 -13.37 -6.21
CA VAL A 96 -7.15 -14.46 -6.73
C VAL A 96 -6.71 -15.34 -5.56
N ILE A 97 -7.25 -16.56 -5.51
CA ILE A 97 -6.96 -17.55 -4.46
C ILE A 97 -6.14 -18.69 -5.08
N GLY A 98 -5.13 -19.16 -4.36
CA GLY A 98 -4.34 -20.31 -4.76
C GLY A 98 -3.17 -20.55 -3.82
N GLU A 99 -2.58 -21.74 -3.90
CA GLU A 99 -1.45 -22.18 -3.08
C GLU A 99 -0.31 -21.12 -3.04
N GLN A 100 0.39 -21.01 -1.92
CA GLN A 100 1.56 -20.13 -1.81
C GLN A 100 2.53 -20.40 -2.97
N SER A 101 3.15 -19.35 -3.50
CA SER A 101 4.14 -19.45 -4.60
C SER A 101 3.58 -19.91 -5.96
N SER A 102 2.26 -19.91 -6.17
CA SER A 102 1.62 -20.26 -7.46
C SER A 102 1.58 -19.15 -8.53
N ALA A 103 2.56 -18.23 -8.54
CA ALA A 103 2.68 -17.15 -9.53
C ALA A 103 1.47 -16.18 -9.69
N LYS A 104 0.56 -16.12 -8.71
CA LYS A 104 -0.63 -15.23 -8.73
C LYS A 104 -0.30 -13.77 -9.04
N SER A 105 0.71 -13.22 -8.37
CA SER A 105 1.13 -11.83 -8.57
C SER A 105 1.71 -11.61 -9.96
N SER A 106 2.44 -12.60 -10.51
CA SER A 106 2.93 -12.56 -11.91
C SER A 106 1.77 -12.56 -12.90
N LEU A 107 0.73 -13.36 -12.66
CA LEU A 107 -0.48 -13.38 -13.48
C LEU A 107 -1.20 -12.03 -13.45
N LEU A 108 -1.41 -11.46 -12.25
CA LEU A 108 -2.05 -10.15 -12.09
C LEU A 108 -1.28 -9.04 -12.79
N ASN A 109 0.05 -9.05 -12.69
CA ASN A 109 0.89 -8.09 -13.40
C ASN A 109 0.75 -8.24 -14.93
N SER A 110 0.77 -9.46 -15.45
CA SER A 110 0.68 -9.71 -16.89
C SER A 110 -0.72 -9.44 -17.47
N THR A 111 -1.77 -9.69 -16.68
CA THR A 111 -3.16 -9.65 -17.16
C THR A 111 -3.78 -8.27 -16.98
N PHE A 112 -3.42 -7.58 -15.90
CA PHE A 112 -4.05 -6.32 -15.47
C PHE A 112 -3.04 -5.19 -15.31
N GLY A 113 -1.77 -5.39 -15.67
CA GLY A 113 -0.73 -4.37 -15.48
C GLY A 113 -0.50 -4.01 -14.01
N CYS A 114 -0.92 -4.87 -13.07
CA CYS A 114 -0.68 -4.62 -11.67
C CYS A 114 0.84 -4.53 -11.44
N ASN A 115 1.30 -3.57 -10.64
CA ASN A 115 2.73 -3.43 -10.33
C ASN A 115 3.10 -4.19 -9.05
N PHE A 116 2.63 -5.43 -8.90
CA PHE A 116 2.99 -6.24 -7.73
C PHE A 116 4.43 -6.71 -7.83
N ARG A 117 5.15 -6.74 -6.71
CA ARG A 117 6.49 -7.29 -6.69
C ARG A 117 6.43 -8.81 -6.74
N VAL A 118 7.24 -9.42 -7.60
CA VAL A 118 7.28 -10.88 -7.81
C VAL A 118 8.70 -11.40 -7.55
N SER A 119 8.82 -12.40 -6.68
CA SER A 119 10.05 -13.18 -6.48
C SER A 119 9.74 -14.52 -5.82
N SER A 120 10.66 -15.47 -5.95
CA SER A 120 10.58 -16.75 -5.22
C SER A 120 10.46 -16.50 -3.71
N GLY A 121 9.58 -17.26 -3.05
CA GLY A 121 9.38 -17.20 -1.60
C GLY A 121 8.51 -16.03 -1.09
N ARG A 122 8.07 -15.12 -1.96
CA ARG A 122 7.17 -14.02 -1.57
C ARG A 122 5.71 -14.36 -1.76
N CYS A 123 4.89 -13.92 -0.81
CA CYS A 123 3.44 -13.91 -0.93
C CYS A 123 2.91 -12.48 -0.80
N THR A 124 1.95 -12.14 -1.64
CA THR A 124 1.11 -10.96 -1.45
C THR A 124 0.18 -11.24 -0.28
N ILE A 125 0.13 -10.36 0.71
CA ILE A 125 -0.74 -10.45 1.89
C ILE A 125 -1.50 -9.14 2.00
N GLY A 126 -2.83 -9.21 1.91
CA GLY A 126 -3.70 -8.06 2.11
C GLY A 126 -4.67 -7.81 0.96
N VAL A 127 -5.42 -6.71 1.08
CA VAL A 127 -6.33 -6.19 0.04
C VAL A 127 -5.72 -4.91 -0.52
N TYR A 128 -5.78 -4.74 -1.83
CA TYR A 128 -5.15 -3.64 -2.53
C TYR A 128 -6.15 -2.83 -3.34
N LEU A 129 -5.93 -1.52 -3.42
CA LEU A 129 -6.65 -0.64 -4.35
C LEU A 129 -5.71 -0.19 -5.45
N GLY A 130 -6.17 -0.30 -6.69
CA GLY A 130 -5.48 0.14 -7.89
C GLY A 130 -6.48 0.40 -9.00
N ASN A 131 -6.11 1.22 -9.97
CA ASN A 131 -6.84 1.33 -11.23
C ASN A 131 -6.43 0.16 -12.13
N ILE A 132 -7.41 -0.60 -12.66
CA ILE A 132 -7.24 -1.72 -13.60
C ILE A 132 -7.69 -1.26 -14.98
#